data_AF-A0A969BS04-F1
#
_entry.id   AF-A0A969BS04-F1
#
_cell.length_a   1.000
_cell.length_b   1.000
_cell.length_c   1.000
_cell.angle_alpha   90.00
_cell.angle_beta   90.00
_cell.angle_gamma   90.00
#
_symmetry.space_group_name_H-M   'P 1'
#
loop_
_entity.id
_entity.type
_entity.pdbx_description
1 polymer ?
#
loop_
_entity_poly.entity_id
_entity_poly.type
_entity_poly.pdbx_seq_one_letter_code
_entity_poly.pdbx_strand_id
1 'polypeptide(L)'
;MADMGNEPDEVQQIFHLLMCSNELEIEGLIAVTGIYLRPDHKEPYRRKLYPELFIELINGYASVYPNLKLHADGWKKPEELHKVVASGQPGYGIDATGEGKASAGSKLIIDAVTKADSRPLHIVVNAGANTLAQALKDYRANHSAEELKAFLAKFECSKMAHKITRALGFAMNFPICSGCVAIFKPIATVALIIKT
;
A
#
# COMPACT_ATOMS: atom_id res chain seq x y z
N MET A 1 -1.89 0.19 -1.13
CA MET A 1 -2.74 0.31 0.07
C MET A 1 -4.15 0.61 -0.38
N ALA A 2 -5.12 -0.25 -0.06
CA ALA A 2 -6.49 -0.15 -0.53
C ALA A 2 -7.50 -0.43 0.59
N ASP A 3 -8.65 0.23 0.57
CA ASP A 3 -9.77 -0.02 1.48
C ASP A 3 -10.67 -1.12 0.93
N MET A 4 -10.08 -2.31 0.82
CA MET A 4 -10.76 -3.54 0.39
C MET A 4 -12.12 -3.69 1.05
N GLY A 5 -13.17 -3.93 0.25
CA GLY A 5 -14.55 -4.03 0.71
C GLY A 5 -15.35 -2.72 0.63
N ASN A 6 -14.73 -1.61 0.25
CA ASN A 6 -15.41 -0.35 -0.02
C ASN A 6 -16.15 -0.39 -1.36
N GLU A 7 -15.41 -0.44 -2.47
CA GLU A 7 -15.92 -0.39 -3.83
C GLU A 7 -15.33 -1.55 -4.68
N PRO A 8 -15.99 -1.93 -5.78
CA PRO A 8 -15.51 -3.04 -6.60
C PRO A 8 -14.22 -2.71 -7.38
N ASP A 9 -13.87 -1.44 -7.55
CA ASP A 9 -12.69 -1.00 -8.28
C ASP A 9 -11.39 -1.38 -7.56
N GLU A 10 -11.35 -1.38 -6.22
CA GLU A 10 -10.20 -1.92 -5.48
C GLU A 10 -9.94 -3.37 -5.89
N VAL A 11 -10.97 -4.22 -5.90
CA VAL A 11 -10.86 -5.64 -6.25
C VAL A 11 -10.36 -5.80 -7.69
N GLN A 12 -10.91 -5.03 -8.63
CA GLN A 12 -10.52 -5.07 -10.04
C GLN A 12 -9.06 -4.63 -10.24
N GLN A 13 -8.63 -3.58 -9.54
CA GLN A 13 -7.26 -3.08 -9.58
C GLN A 13 -6.26 -4.09 -9.02
N ILE A 14 -6.58 -4.72 -7.88
CA ILE A 14 -5.72 -5.76 -7.31
C ILE A 14 -5.65 -6.97 -8.24
N PHE A 15 -6.77 -7.40 -8.79
CA PHE A 15 -6.77 -8.51 -9.74
C PHE A 15 -5.89 -8.20 -10.96
N HIS A 16 -6.00 -6.99 -11.52
CA HIS A 16 -5.15 -6.55 -12.62
C HIS A 16 -3.66 -6.53 -12.24
N LEU A 17 -3.33 -6.04 -11.04
CA LEU A 17 -1.96 -6.06 -10.51
C LEU A 17 -1.39 -7.49 -10.43
N LEU A 18 -2.18 -8.46 -9.94
CA LEU A 18 -1.75 -9.86 -9.88
C LEU A 18 -1.47 -10.43 -11.29
N MET A 19 -2.30 -10.04 -12.26
CA MET A 19 -2.14 -10.40 -13.68
C MET A 19 -1.00 -9.68 -14.40
N CYS A 20 -0.29 -8.78 -13.71
CA CYS A 20 0.94 -8.14 -14.17
C CYS A 20 2.13 -8.45 -13.25
N SER A 21 1.99 -9.43 -12.33
CA SER A 21 3.01 -9.73 -11.33
C SER A 21 4.29 -10.34 -11.90
N ASN A 22 4.32 -10.70 -13.18
CA ASN A 22 5.55 -11.10 -13.86
C ASN A 22 6.47 -9.91 -14.18
N GLU A 23 5.90 -8.72 -14.38
CA GLU A 23 6.65 -7.49 -14.69
C GLU A 23 6.93 -6.64 -13.44
N LEU A 24 6.38 -7.03 -12.29
CA LEU A 24 6.37 -6.22 -11.08
C LEU A 24 6.80 -7.03 -9.86
N GLU A 25 7.58 -6.40 -8.97
CA GLU A 25 7.87 -6.96 -7.66
C GLU A 25 6.94 -6.41 -6.59
N ILE A 26 5.92 -7.19 -6.23
CA ILE A 26 4.95 -6.81 -5.20
C ILE A 26 5.56 -7.06 -3.81
N GLU A 27 5.80 -5.99 -3.07
CA GLU A 27 6.36 -6.02 -1.70
C GLU A 27 5.25 -5.81 -0.63
N GLY A 28 4.02 -5.46 -1.02
CA GLY A 28 2.95 -5.24 -0.05
C GLY A 28 1.53 -5.04 -0.62
N LEU A 29 0.60 -5.84 -0.10
CA LEU A 29 -0.85 -5.75 -0.29
C LEU A 29 -1.51 -5.41 1.06
N ILE A 30 -1.73 -4.12 1.30
CA ILE A 30 -2.12 -3.63 2.62
C ILE A 30 -3.57 -3.12 2.61
N ALA A 31 -4.41 -3.74 3.45
CA ALA A 31 -5.78 -3.30 3.71
C ALA A 31 -5.77 -2.09 4.65
N VAL A 32 -6.42 -1.00 4.27
CA VAL A 32 -6.41 0.25 5.04
C VAL A 32 -7.81 0.83 5.18
N THR A 33 -8.01 1.70 6.17
CA THR A 33 -9.24 2.49 6.24
C THR A 33 -9.24 3.60 5.18
N GLY A 34 -10.43 4.06 4.81
CA GLY A 34 -10.69 5.22 3.95
C GLY A 34 -11.80 6.09 4.51
N ILE A 35 -12.17 7.14 3.77
CA ILE A 35 -13.32 7.98 4.17
C ILE A 35 -14.64 7.20 4.16
N TYR A 36 -14.74 6.15 3.32
CA TYR A 36 -15.92 5.30 3.11
C TYR A 36 -15.85 3.92 3.78
N LEU A 37 -14.70 3.58 4.38
CA LEU A 37 -14.46 2.37 5.15
C LEU A 37 -13.66 2.72 6.41
N ARG A 38 -14.37 2.90 7.53
CA ARG A 38 -13.84 3.42 8.79
C ARG A 38 -14.74 3.07 9.97
N PRO A 39 -14.21 3.02 11.21
CA PRO A 39 -14.94 2.50 12.38
C PRO A 39 -16.29 3.18 12.67
N ASP A 40 -16.42 4.47 12.36
CA ASP A 40 -17.62 5.29 12.59
C ASP A 40 -18.64 5.25 11.44
N HIS A 41 -18.40 4.43 10.40
CA HIS A 41 -19.31 4.35 9.27
C HIS A 41 -20.69 3.80 9.66
N LYS A 42 -21.77 4.30 9.06
CA LYS A 42 -23.16 3.88 9.37
C LYS A 42 -23.39 2.38 9.14
N GLU A 43 -22.90 1.84 8.02
CA GLU A 43 -23.00 0.42 7.67
C GLU A 43 -21.97 -0.42 8.45
N PRO A 44 -22.37 -1.45 9.23
CA PRO A 44 -21.45 -2.30 9.99
C PRO A 44 -20.36 -2.95 9.15
N TYR A 45 -20.67 -3.34 7.92
CA TYR A 45 -19.70 -3.91 6.98
C TYR A 45 -18.54 -2.94 6.71
N ARG A 46 -18.77 -1.63 6.70
CA ARG A 46 -17.73 -0.64 6.39
C ARG A 46 -16.95 -0.17 7.62
N ARG A 47 -17.05 -0.88 8.76
CA ARG A 47 -16.40 -0.51 10.03
C ARG A 47 -15.09 -1.24 10.33
N LYS A 48 -14.68 -2.18 9.47
CA LYS A 48 -13.46 -2.99 9.65
C LYS A 48 -12.67 -3.11 8.36
N LEU A 49 -11.41 -3.53 8.49
CA LEU A 49 -10.54 -3.87 7.37
C LEU A 49 -10.85 -5.27 6.83
N TYR A 50 -10.57 -5.50 5.55
CA TYR A 50 -10.76 -6.78 4.87
C TYR A 50 -9.49 -7.28 4.16
N PRO A 51 -8.40 -7.60 4.89
CA PRO A 51 -7.22 -8.22 4.28
C PRO A 51 -7.53 -9.57 3.62
N GLU A 52 -8.57 -10.28 4.06
CA GLU A 52 -9.03 -11.56 3.49
C GLU A 52 -9.39 -11.45 2.00
N LEU A 53 -9.85 -10.29 1.53
CA LEU A 53 -10.16 -10.10 0.12
C LEU A 53 -8.91 -10.15 -0.77
N PHE A 54 -7.73 -9.75 -0.26
CA PHE A 54 -6.48 -10.00 -0.97
C PHE A 54 -6.18 -11.49 -1.07
N ILE A 55 -6.40 -12.24 0.02
CA ILE A 55 -6.16 -13.68 0.08
C ILE A 55 -7.07 -14.41 -0.91
N GLU A 56 -8.35 -14.04 -0.99
CA GLU A 56 -9.29 -14.58 -1.97
C GLU A 56 -8.83 -14.33 -3.41
N LEU A 57 -8.37 -13.12 -3.72
CA LEU A 57 -7.83 -12.79 -5.04
C LEU A 57 -6.56 -13.58 -5.37
N ILE A 58 -5.66 -13.75 -4.41
CA ILE A 58 -4.45 -14.56 -4.59
C ILE A 58 -4.82 -16.04 -4.80
N ASN A 59 -5.82 -16.58 -4.10
CA ASN A 59 -6.31 -17.93 -4.32
C ASN A 59 -6.87 -18.12 -5.73
N GLY A 60 -7.62 -17.12 -6.23
CA GLY A 60 -8.07 -17.07 -7.62
C GLY A 60 -6.89 -17.09 -8.61
N TYR A 61 -5.90 -16.22 -8.39
CA TYR A 61 -4.65 -16.21 -9.16
C TYR A 61 -3.91 -17.55 -9.11
N ALA A 62 -3.84 -18.20 -7.95
CA ALA A 62 -3.18 -19.49 -7.76
C ALA A 62 -3.79 -20.58 -8.64
N SER A 63 -5.11 -20.56 -8.83
CA SER A 63 -5.81 -21.54 -9.68
C SER A 63 -5.42 -21.44 -11.16
N VAL A 64 -5.03 -20.25 -11.63
CA VAL A 64 -4.61 -20.01 -13.03
C VAL A 64 -3.09 -19.92 -13.20
N TYR A 65 -2.33 -19.85 -12.10
CA TYR A 65 -0.86 -19.76 -12.10
C TYR A 65 -0.15 -20.81 -12.98
N PRO A 66 -0.57 -22.10 -13.03
CA PRO A 66 0.04 -23.08 -13.93
C PRO A 66 -0.08 -22.69 -15.41
N ASN A 67 -1.20 -22.08 -15.81
CA ASN A 67 -1.42 -21.61 -17.18
C ASN A 67 -0.63 -20.34 -17.48
N LEU A 68 -0.57 -19.39 -16.54
CA LEU A 68 0.19 -18.14 -16.72
C LEU A 68 1.66 -18.39 -17.05
N LYS A 69 2.27 -19.38 -16.38
CA LYS A 69 3.66 -19.81 -16.64
C LYS A 69 3.90 -20.37 -18.05
N LEU A 70 2.86 -20.70 -18.81
CA LEU A 70 3.00 -21.10 -20.22
C LEU A 70 3.18 -19.89 -21.14
N HIS A 71 2.84 -18.69 -20.67
CA HIS A 71 2.79 -17.47 -21.50
C HIS A 71 3.95 -16.50 -21.24
N ALA A 72 4.54 -16.51 -20.05
CA ALA A 72 5.71 -15.71 -19.71
C ALA A 72 6.42 -16.28 -18.48
N ASP A 73 7.67 -15.87 -18.28
CA ASP A 73 8.44 -16.11 -17.06
C ASP A 73 8.20 -15.00 -16.02
N GLY A 74 8.76 -15.13 -14.82
CA GLY A 74 8.78 -14.07 -13.81
C GLY A 74 7.54 -13.95 -12.93
N TRP A 75 6.45 -14.65 -13.24
CA TRP A 75 5.23 -14.67 -12.42
C TRP A 75 5.50 -15.00 -10.95
N LYS A 76 5.00 -14.14 -10.04
CA LYS A 76 5.15 -14.38 -8.59
C LYS A 76 4.41 -15.62 -8.16
N LYS A 77 5.06 -16.40 -7.28
CA LYS A 77 4.42 -17.58 -6.71
C LYS A 77 3.28 -17.15 -5.78
N PRO A 78 2.13 -17.83 -5.78
CA PRO A 78 1.03 -17.51 -4.87
C PRO A 78 1.47 -17.45 -3.39
N GLU A 79 2.36 -18.33 -2.97
CA GLU A 79 2.86 -18.38 -1.59
C GLU A 79 3.72 -17.17 -1.22
N GLU A 80 4.37 -16.53 -2.20
CA GLU A 80 5.11 -15.28 -2.00
C GLU A 80 4.14 -14.10 -1.88
N LEU A 81 3.09 -14.08 -2.69
CA LEU A 81 2.05 -13.05 -2.63
C LEU A 81 1.28 -13.07 -1.31
N HIS A 82 1.00 -14.26 -0.76
CA HIS A 82 0.35 -14.37 0.55
C HIS A 82 1.18 -13.77 1.68
N LYS A 83 2.52 -13.84 1.62
CA LYS A 83 3.41 -13.33 2.67
C LYS A 83 3.41 -11.81 2.77
N VAL A 84 3.03 -11.11 1.71
CA VAL A 84 3.02 -9.64 1.65
C VAL A 84 1.63 -9.05 1.89
N VAL A 85 0.67 -9.85 2.34
CA VAL A 85 -0.66 -9.35 2.75
C VAL A 85 -0.62 -8.90 4.21
N ALA A 86 -1.11 -7.68 4.48
CA ALA A 86 -1.16 -7.15 5.84
C ALA A 86 -2.35 -6.22 6.09
N SER A 87 -2.76 -6.12 7.35
CA SER A 87 -3.67 -5.06 7.80
C SER A 87 -2.89 -3.82 8.23
N GLY A 88 -3.31 -2.67 7.72
CA GLY A 88 -2.84 -1.36 8.15
C GLY A 88 -3.56 -0.86 9.40
N GLN A 89 -3.72 0.46 9.49
CA GLN A 89 -4.38 1.10 10.63
C GLN A 89 -5.89 0.81 10.66
N PRO A 90 -6.44 0.35 11.79
CA PRO A 90 -7.88 0.08 11.92
C PRO A 90 -8.71 1.35 12.18
N GLY A 91 -8.09 2.43 12.64
CA GLY A 91 -8.73 3.73 12.86
C GLY A 91 -8.65 4.64 11.63
N TYR A 92 -9.42 5.73 11.61
CA TYR A 92 -9.42 6.69 10.51
C TYR A 92 -8.49 7.89 10.75
N GLY A 93 -7.87 8.38 9.68
CA GLY A 93 -7.10 9.62 9.69
C GLY A 93 -5.79 9.56 10.48
N ILE A 94 -5.21 10.73 10.76
CA ILE A 94 -3.93 10.82 11.49
C ILE A 94 -4.08 10.49 12.98
N ASP A 95 -5.29 10.62 13.53
CA ASP A 95 -5.60 10.28 14.91
C ASP A 95 -5.45 8.77 15.18
N ALA A 96 -5.51 7.95 14.13
CA ALA A 96 -5.20 6.52 14.16
C ALA A 96 -3.69 6.21 14.20
N THR A 97 -2.83 7.22 14.30
CA THR A 97 -1.37 7.05 14.38
C THR A 97 -0.80 7.56 15.70
N GLY A 98 0.44 7.20 16.01
CA GLY A 98 1.14 7.60 17.24
C GLY A 98 1.90 6.44 17.90
N GLU A 99 2.45 6.72 19.08
CA GLU A 99 3.16 5.73 19.88
C GLU A 99 2.26 4.52 20.20
N GLY A 100 2.81 3.31 20.09
CA GLY A 100 2.09 2.07 20.33
C GLY A 100 1.06 1.66 19.25
N LYS A 101 0.95 2.40 18.14
CA LYS A 101 0.00 2.12 17.05
C LYS A 101 0.62 1.48 15.80
N ALA A 102 1.79 0.85 15.94
CA ALA A 102 2.37 0.07 14.85
C ALA A 102 1.40 -1.05 14.42
N SER A 103 1.13 -1.16 13.12
CA SER A 103 0.33 -2.23 12.51
C SER A 103 1.23 -3.17 11.70
N ALA A 104 0.69 -4.34 11.32
CA ALA A 104 1.41 -5.24 10.41
C ALA A 104 1.76 -4.55 9.10
N GLY A 105 0.83 -3.74 8.56
CA GLY A 105 1.05 -2.96 7.34
C GLY A 105 2.09 -1.85 7.52
N SER A 106 2.12 -1.15 8.65
CA SER A 106 3.14 -0.10 8.84
C SER A 106 4.54 -0.69 8.99
N LYS A 107 4.68 -1.84 9.66
CA LYS A 107 5.94 -2.59 9.73
C LYS A 107 6.37 -3.11 8.36
N LEU A 108 5.45 -3.67 7.58
CA LEU A 108 5.72 -4.15 6.22
C LEU A 108 6.27 -3.04 5.31
N ILE A 109 5.76 -1.81 5.44
CA ILE A 109 6.30 -0.64 4.71
C ILE A 109 7.75 -0.36 5.13
N ILE A 110 8.06 -0.35 6.43
CA ILE A 110 9.43 -0.11 6.92
C ILE A 110 10.36 -1.21 6.41
N ASP A 111 9.96 -2.48 6.53
CA ASP A 111 10.74 -3.64 6.08
C ASP A 111 11.02 -3.55 4.57
N ALA A 112 10.02 -3.19 3.77
CA ALA A 112 10.17 -3.05 2.32
C ALA A 112 11.13 -1.91 1.93
N VAL A 113 11.06 -0.74 2.60
CA VAL A 113 11.94 0.41 2.34
C VAL A 113 13.37 0.16 2.83
N THR A 114 13.53 -0.57 3.94
CA THR A 114 14.85 -0.81 4.55
C THR A 114 15.58 -2.00 3.94
N LYS A 115 14.90 -2.83 3.15
CA LYS A 115 15.49 -3.93 2.37
C LYS A 115 16.72 -3.44 1.59
N ALA A 116 17.75 -4.30 1.54
CA ALA A 116 18.99 -4.04 0.81
C ALA A 116 18.78 -4.16 -0.71
N ASP A 117 18.09 -3.16 -1.26
CA ASP A 117 17.74 -3.04 -2.67
C ASP A 117 17.88 -1.57 -3.08
N SER A 118 18.53 -1.31 -4.20
CA SER A 118 18.76 0.04 -4.70
C SER A 118 17.59 0.59 -5.51
N ARG A 119 16.64 -0.26 -5.94
CA ARG A 119 15.47 0.16 -6.71
C ARG A 119 14.49 0.92 -5.81
N PRO A 120 13.85 1.99 -6.32
CA PRO A 120 12.87 2.73 -5.56
C PRO A 120 11.63 1.86 -5.29
N LEU A 121 11.04 2.06 -4.12
CA LEU A 121 9.76 1.48 -3.76
C LEU A 121 8.63 2.44 -4.18
N HIS A 122 7.69 1.99 -5.00
CA HIS A 122 6.51 2.79 -5.33
C HIS A 122 5.36 2.40 -4.40
N ILE A 123 4.91 3.34 -3.56
CA ILE A 123 3.77 3.15 -2.67
C ILE A 123 2.56 3.84 -3.27
N VAL A 124 1.53 3.06 -3.58
CA VAL A 124 0.27 3.63 -4.03
C VAL A 124 -0.79 3.58 -2.95
N VAL A 125 -1.46 4.72 -2.81
CA VAL A 125 -2.50 4.96 -1.83
C VAL A 125 -3.82 5.18 -2.55
N ASN A 126 -4.66 4.15 -2.57
CA ASN A 126 -6.02 4.23 -3.12
C ASN A 126 -6.97 4.88 -2.11
N ALA A 127 -6.75 4.66 -0.81
CA ALA A 127 -7.62 5.16 0.26
C ALA A 127 -6.87 6.04 1.29
N GLY A 128 -6.92 5.66 2.57
CA GLY A 128 -6.23 6.37 3.66
C GLY A 128 -4.72 6.14 3.66
N ALA A 129 -3.96 7.23 3.90
CA ALA A 129 -2.50 7.20 4.00
C ALA A 129 -1.98 7.01 5.45
N ASN A 130 -2.87 6.77 6.42
CA ASN A 130 -2.53 6.70 7.85
C ASN A 130 -1.55 5.56 8.18
N THR A 131 -1.58 4.45 7.45
CA THR A 131 -0.60 3.36 7.62
C THR A 131 0.80 3.76 7.20
N LEU A 132 0.94 4.48 6.09
CA LEU A 132 2.22 5.08 5.69
C LEU A 132 2.66 6.15 6.71
N ALA A 133 1.74 7.00 7.17
CA ALA A 133 2.05 7.99 8.18
C ALA A 133 2.53 7.35 9.50
N GLN A 134 1.94 6.23 9.92
CA GLN A 134 2.44 5.48 11.08
C GLN A 134 3.85 4.96 10.84
N ALA A 135 4.11 4.33 9.69
CA ALA A 135 5.44 3.81 9.35
C ALA A 135 6.51 4.91 9.43
N LEU A 136 6.20 6.10 8.91
CA LEU A 136 7.09 7.26 8.97
C LEU A 136 7.29 7.79 10.39
N LYS A 137 6.25 7.80 11.23
CA LYS A 137 6.36 8.18 12.64
C LYS A 137 7.23 7.20 13.42
N ASP A 138 7.00 5.90 13.25
CA ASP A 138 7.77 4.85 13.91
C ASP A 138 9.25 4.88 13.49
N TYR A 139 9.51 5.07 12.20
CA TYR A 139 10.89 5.18 11.70
C TYR A 139 11.57 6.43 12.26
N ARG A 140 10.93 7.60 12.16
CA ARG A 140 11.48 8.86 12.69
C ARG A 140 11.77 8.82 14.20
N ALA A 141 10.94 8.13 14.98
CA ALA A 141 11.13 8.06 16.43
C ALA A 141 12.42 7.32 16.85
N ASN A 142 12.95 6.46 15.98
CA ASN A 142 14.08 5.58 16.29
C ASN A 142 15.32 5.84 15.41
N HIS A 143 15.31 6.88 14.57
CA HIS A 143 16.38 7.17 13.62
C HIS A 143 16.70 8.66 13.58
N SER A 144 17.95 8.98 13.22
CA SER A 144 18.43 10.34 13.00
C SER A 144 17.73 11.03 11.81
N ALA A 145 17.90 12.35 11.71
CA ALA A 145 17.37 13.13 10.60
C ALA A 145 17.97 12.70 9.26
N GLU A 146 19.25 12.33 9.25
CA GLU A 146 20.00 11.87 8.08
C GLU A 146 19.48 10.50 7.60
N GLU A 147 19.28 9.56 8.52
CA GLU A 147 18.70 8.24 8.21
C GLU A 147 17.27 8.35 7.71
N LEU A 148 16.47 9.25 8.30
CA LEU A 148 15.11 9.53 7.84
C LEU A 148 15.10 10.14 6.43
N LYS A 149 16.02 11.05 6.13
CA LYS A 149 16.18 11.62 4.79
C LYS A 149 16.55 10.53 3.78
N ALA A 150 17.47 9.63 4.14
CA ALA A 150 17.84 8.50 3.29
C ALA A 150 16.67 7.52 3.08
N PHE A 151 15.88 7.25 4.13
CA PHE A 151 14.68 6.43 4.06
C PHE A 151 13.63 7.02 3.10
N LEU A 152 13.35 8.33 3.23
CA LEU A 152 12.40 9.02 2.35
C LEU A 152 12.85 9.05 0.88
N ALA A 153 14.16 9.02 0.61
CA ALA A 153 14.69 8.99 -0.74
C ALA A 153 14.54 7.63 -1.44
N LYS A 154 14.21 6.56 -0.70
CA LYS A 154 14.07 5.20 -1.23
C LYS A 154 12.69 4.87 -1.80
N PHE A 155 11.70 5.74 -1.61
CA PHE A 155 10.35 5.45 -2.08
C PHE A 155 9.66 6.67 -2.69
N GLU A 156 8.75 6.40 -3.61
CA GLU A 156 7.85 7.37 -4.21
C GLU A 156 6.41 7.03 -3.80
N CYS A 157 5.57 8.06 -3.64
CA CYS A 157 4.17 7.85 -3.26
C CYS A 157 3.22 8.45 -4.29
N SER A 158 2.38 7.62 -4.90
CA SER A 158 1.34 8.04 -5.84
C SER A 158 -0.05 7.84 -5.24
N LYS A 159 -0.98 8.74 -5.56
CA LYS A 159 -2.36 8.71 -5.05
C LYS A 159 -3.35 8.71 -6.20
N MET A 160 -4.34 7.83 -6.16
CA MET A 160 -5.33 7.67 -7.23
C MET A 160 -6.61 8.52 -7.05
N ALA A 161 -6.86 9.06 -5.85
CA ALA A 161 -8.11 9.79 -5.55
C ALA A 161 -7.99 11.33 -5.62
N HIS A 162 -9.06 11.98 -6.13
CA HIS A 162 -9.12 13.37 -6.60
C HIS A 162 -9.00 14.50 -5.54
N LYS A 163 -9.00 14.22 -4.23
CA LYS A 163 -8.99 15.29 -3.21
C LYS A 163 -8.25 14.93 -1.91
N ILE A 164 -6.94 14.71 -1.92
CA ILE A 164 -6.15 14.79 -0.66
C ILE A 164 -4.76 15.37 -0.91
N THR A 165 -4.68 16.64 -1.28
CA THR A 165 -3.42 17.41 -1.22
C THR A 165 -3.12 17.89 0.22
N ARG A 166 -4.08 17.81 1.15
CA ARG A 166 -3.93 18.35 2.51
C ARG A 166 -3.49 17.36 3.59
N ALA A 167 -3.79 16.06 3.52
CA ALA A 167 -3.45 15.16 4.64
C ALA A 167 -1.94 14.84 4.75
N LEU A 168 -1.22 14.72 3.63
CA LEU A 168 0.25 14.56 3.67
C LEU A 168 0.98 15.86 4.02
N GLY A 169 0.43 17.03 3.68
CA GLY A 169 1.04 18.32 4.06
C GLY A 169 0.79 18.71 5.53
N PHE A 170 -0.39 18.39 6.06
CA PHE A 170 -0.81 18.81 7.40
C PHE A 170 -0.36 17.82 8.51
N ALA A 171 -0.21 16.53 8.21
CA ALA A 171 0.19 15.53 9.19
C ALA A 171 1.70 15.50 9.49
N MET A 172 2.51 16.18 8.69
CA MET A 172 3.90 15.78 8.48
C MET A 172 4.91 16.89 8.83
N ASN A 173 4.63 18.18 8.60
CA ASN A 173 5.68 19.22 8.69
C ASN A 173 6.99 18.80 7.97
N PHE A 174 6.89 17.90 6.99
CA PHE A 174 7.97 17.42 6.15
C PHE A 174 7.94 18.30 4.90
N PRO A 175 9.09 18.82 4.43
CA PRO A 175 9.14 19.46 3.12
C PRO A 175 8.59 18.47 2.09
N ILE A 176 7.70 18.98 1.24
CA ILE A 176 6.92 18.26 0.24
C ILE A 176 7.79 17.16 -0.38
N CYS A 177 7.42 15.90 -0.13
CA CYS A 177 8.01 14.76 -0.81
C CYS A 177 7.89 15.04 -2.31
N SER A 178 9.02 15.33 -2.98
CA SER A 178 9.02 15.90 -4.33
C SER A 178 8.49 14.93 -5.41
N GLY A 179 8.17 13.68 -5.03
CA GLY A 179 7.63 12.63 -5.89
C GLY A 179 6.12 12.38 -5.80
N CYS A 180 5.34 13.18 -5.05
CA CYS A 180 3.88 13.04 -5.07
C CYS A 180 3.27 13.60 -6.36
N VAL A 181 3.32 12.84 -7.45
CA VAL A 181 2.71 13.18 -8.74
C VAL A 181 1.30 12.57 -8.82
N ALA A 182 0.30 13.39 -9.12
CA ALA A 182 -0.97 12.92 -9.66
C ALA A 182 -0.73 12.53 -11.12
N ILE A 183 -0.60 11.23 -11.42
CA ILE A 183 -0.31 10.77 -12.78
C ILE A 183 -1.63 10.77 -13.58
N PHE A 184 -1.85 11.83 -14.35
CA PHE A 184 -2.71 11.81 -15.54
C PHE A 184 -1.81 11.61 -16.76
N LYS A 185 -1.49 10.36 -17.10
CA LYS A 185 -1.01 9.98 -18.43
C LYS A 185 -1.73 8.71 -18.88
N PRO A 186 -2.11 8.60 -20.17
CA PRO A 186 -2.76 7.41 -20.68
C PRO A 186 -1.73 6.28 -20.74
N ILE A 187 -2.17 5.06 -20.44
CA ILE A 187 -1.41 3.80 -20.34
C ILE A 187 -0.99 3.45 -18.90
N ALA A 188 -1.79 2.54 -18.31
CA ALA A 188 -1.46 1.59 -17.25
C ALA A 188 -0.43 2.01 -16.20
N THR A 189 -0.89 2.65 -15.12
CA THR A 189 -0.16 2.61 -13.84
C THR A 189 -1.18 2.35 -12.74
N VAL A 190 -1.45 1.06 -12.52
CA VAL A 190 -2.09 0.57 -11.30
C VAL A 190 -0.94 0.12 -10.42
N ALA A 191 -0.77 0.68 -9.22
CA ALA A 191 0.26 0.18 -8.34
C ALA A 191 -0.24 0.05 -6.89
N LEU A 192 0.41 -0.84 -6.15
CA LEU A 192 0.52 -0.97 -4.69
C LEU A 192 2.03 -0.99 -4.39
N ILE A 193 2.51 -1.41 -3.22
CA ILE A 193 3.95 -1.36 -2.91
C ILE A 193 4.73 -2.24 -3.90
N ILE A 194 5.38 -1.62 -4.90
CA ILE A 194 6.04 -2.32 -6.00
C ILE A 194 7.45 -1.77 -6.28
N LYS A 195 8.33 -2.62 -6.80
CA LYS A 195 9.59 -2.20 -7.46
C LYS A 195 9.51 -2.52 -8.95
N THR A 196 10.17 -1.69 -9.76
CA THR A 196 10.44 -1.90 -11.19
C THR A 196 11.91 -2.23 -11.40
#